data_AF-A0A8W8IH83-F1
#
_entry.id   AF-A0A8W8IH83-F1
#
_cell.length_a   1.000
_cell.length_b   1.000
_cell.length_c   1.000
_cell.angle_alpha   90.00
_cell.angle_beta   90.00
_cell.angle_gamma   90.00
#
_symmetry.space_group_name_H-M   'P 1'
#
loop_
_entity.id
_entity.type
_entity.pdbx_description
1 polymer ?
#
loop_
_entity_poly.entity_id
_entity_poly.type
_entity_poly.pdbx_seq_one_letter_code
_entity_poly.pdbx_strand_id
1 'polypeptide(L)'
;MEESNKRSENIREENVVGISERDSAEVIDKNKLGKFFQRPNKNDYDKLDASPFVSEIFVKHPDEDSDKGDPLGGFLCTGSRSDGTFLHEFCSLQPDGILAKDLSVREKDILVRLNEKNTLGSLEYNHEGILELFRTLPTLKTISMETYNGKSETFTTVEFLLEGTKEEIIVKENSVMLTAQPPSVEALLYQRGNTSLAYQNGQLALCKSANFLTDCTHHFVVKKTLDEGFYNVYTFQVQKNKSKFLGLNGRKLEIIDGTDEAYIKSFQIEKIKRDSFLKPCGKDDMYVYYNKFKGIYEAVSRADALKDEGFGMIIIPTPCQP
;
A
#
# COMPACT_ATOMS: atom_id res chain seq x y z
N MET A 1 -39.93 -13.32 -59.92
CA MET A 1 -40.50 -12.84 -58.64
C MET A 1 -40.43 -14.00 -57.67
N GLU A 2 -39.34 -14.08 -56.91
CA GLU A 2 -39.21 -14.94 -55.73
C GLU A 2 -38.33 -14.16 -54.74
N GLU A 3 -38.98 -13.52 -53.77
CA GLU A 3 -38.29 -12.87 -52.65
C GLU A 3 -37.98 -13.94 -51.60
N SER A 4 -36.70 -14.25 -51.43
CA SER A 4 -36.21 -15.09 -50.35
C SER A 4 -35.95 -14.22 -49.12
N ASN A 5 -36.85 -14.37 -48.15
CA ASN A 5 -36.80 -13.83 -46.80
C ASN A 5 -35.52 -14.32 -46.09
N LYS A 6 -34.51 -13.47 -45.92
CA LYS A 6 -33.46 -13.66 -44.91
C LYS A 6 -33.73 -12.69 -43.76
N ARG A 7 -34.39 -13.20 -42.72
CA ARG A 7 -34.35 -12.62 -41.37
C ARG A 7 -32.88 -12.62 -40.94
N SER A 8 -32.31 -11.44 -40.83
CA SER A 8 -31.07 -11.22 -40.09
C SER A 8 -31.37 -11.48 -38.62
N GLU A 9 -30.98 -12.65 -38.12
CA GLU A 9 -30.91 -12.89 -36.69
C GLU A 9 -29.86 -11.94 -36.11
N ASN A 10 -30.34 -10.92 -35.39
CA ASN A 10 -29.52 -10.12 -34.48
C ASN A 10 -29.05 -11.05 -33.36
N ILE A 11 -27.94 -11.73 -33.58
CA ILE A 11 -27.16 -12.37 -32.51
C ILE A 11 -26.63 -11.22 -31.66
N ARG A 12 -27.24 -10.99 -30.50
CA ARG A 12 -26.64 -10.19 -29.44
C ARG A 12 -25.33 -10.88 -29.06
N GLU A 13 -24.21 -10.25 -29.36
CA GLU A 13 -22.90 -10.68 -28.86
C GLU A 13 -22.93 -10.58 -27.32
N GLU A 14 -23.12 -11.72 -26.66
CA GLU A 14 -22.82 -11.85 -25.24
C GLU A 14 -21.31 -11.68 -25.07
N ASN A 15 -20.90 -10.57 -24.47
CA ASN A 15 -19.51 -10.33 -24.07
C ASN A 15 -19.13 -11.30 -22.94
N VAL A 16 -18.80 -12.54 -23.30
CA VAL A 16 -18.31 -13.54 -22.34
C VAL A 16 -16.86 -13.17 -21.98
N VAL A 17 -16.66 -12.72 -20.74
CA VAL A 17 -15.34 -12.50 -20.15
C VAL A 17 -14.76 -13.86 -19.75
N GLY A 18 -13.58 -14.19 -20.25
CA GLY A 18 -12.89 -15.45 -19.95
C GLY A 18 -11.65 -15.21 -19.08
N ILE A 19 -11.24 -16.22 -18.32
CA ILE A 19 -9.92 -16.22 -17.67
C ILE A 19 -9.07 -17.30 -18.31
N SER A 20 -7.86 -16.93 -18.75
CA SER A 20 -6.89 -17.87 -19.29
C SER A 20 -6.23 -18.67 -18.16
N GLU A 21 -6.21 -20.00 -18.30
CA GLU A 21 -5.59 -20.94 -17.35
C GLU A 21 -4.07 -21.15 -17.55
N ARG A 22 -3.42 -20.47 -18.50
CA ARG A 22 -2.02 -20.76 -18.86
C ARG A 22 -1.03 -19.73 -18.35
N ASP A 23 0.02 -20.24 -17.69
CA ASP A 23 1.18 -19.49 -17.14
C ASP A 23 2.14 -18.90 -18.20
N SER A 24 1.87 -19.07 -19.49
CA SER A 24 2.76 -18.62 -20.57
C SER A 24 2.27 -17.33 -21.22
N ALA A 25 3.15 -16.33 -21.26
CA ALA A 25 2.98 -15.08 -21.98
C ALA A 25 2.96 -15.32 -23.50
N GLU A 26 1.81 -15.69 -24.05
CA GLU A 26 1.42 -15.45 -25.46
C GLU A 26 0.01 -16.01 -25.70
N VAL A 27 -0.97 -15.13 -25.93
CA VAL A 27 -2.12 -15.43 -26.80
C VAL A 27 -2.61 -14.15 -27.46
N ILE A 28 -2.31 -13.95 -28.74
CA ILE A 28 -3.22 -13.26 -29.66
C ILE A 28 -3.85 -14.36 -30.50
N ASP A 29 -5.02 -14.85 -30.09
CA ASP A 29 -5.86 -15.68 -30.93
C ASP A 29 -7.01 -14.79 -31.43
N LYS A 30 -6.89 -14.29 -32.66
CA LYS A 30 -7.77 -13.28 -33.26
C LYS A 30 -9.20 -13.76 -33.52
N ASN A 31 -9.55 -15.00 -33.14
CA ASN A 31 -10.81 -15.63 -33.51
C ASN A 31 -11.79 -15.85 -32.33
N LYS A 32 -11.49 -15.38 -31.12
CA LYS A 32 -12.46 -15.33 -30.01
C LYS A 32 -12.41 -13.96 -29.34
N LEU A 33 -13.40 -13.13 -29.62
CA LEU A 33 -13.64 -11.79 -29.03
C LEU A 33 -14.08 -11.89 -27.55
N GLY A 34 -13.30 -12.59 -26.72
CA GLY A 34 -13.41 -12.54 -25.25
C GLY A 34 -12.23 -11.77 -24.69
N LYS A 35 -12.45 -10.85 -23.76
CA LYS A 35 -11.36 -10.28 -22.97
C LYS A 35 -10.88 -11.39 -22.02
N PHE A 36 -9.63 -11.84 -22.19
CA PHE A 36 -9.04 -12.87 -21.35
C PHE A 36 -8.17 -12.22 -20.27
N PHE A 37 -8.55 -12.37 -19.00
CA PHE A 37 -7.71 -11.96 -17.87
C PHE A 37 -6.79 -13.13 -17.46
N GLN A 38 -5.60 -12.83 -16.93
CA GLN A 38 -4.74 -13.84 -16.32
C GLN A 38 -5.16 -14.04 -14.86
N ARG A 39 -5.48 -15.29 -14.48
CA ARG A 39 -5.80 -15.71 -13.11
C ARG A 39 -4.70 -15.22 -12.15
N PRO A 40 -5.03 -14.55 -11.03
CA PRO A 40 -4.04 -14.24 -10.01
C PRO A 40 -3.41 -15.54 -9.48
N ASN A 41 -2.09 -15.53 -9.31
CA ASN A 41 -1.37 -16.69 -8.78
C ASN A 41 -1.25 -16.59 -7.24
N LYS A 42 -0.75 -17.65 -6.60
CA LYS A 42 -0.59 -17.69 -5.14
C LYS A 42 0.23 -16.53 -4.57
N ASN A 43 1.30 -16.11 -5.25
CA ASN A 43 2.14 -15.00 -4.79
C ASN A 43 1.40 -13.65 -4.87
N ASP A 44 0.48 -13.50 -5.82
CA ASP A 44 -0.35 -12.29 -5.92
C ASP A 44 -1.32 -12.21 -4.73
N TYR A 45 -1.94 -13.33 -4.35
CA TYR A 45 -2.78 -13.41 -3.14
C TYR A 45 -1.98 -13.18 -1.86
N ASP A 46 -0.78 -13.77 -1.73
CA ASP A 46 0.07 -13.58 -0.55
C ASP A 46 0.48 -12.10 -0.36
N LYS A 47 0.79 -11.39 -1.47
CA LYS A 47 1.09 -9.94 -1.44
C LYS A 47 -0.13 -9.10 -1.08
N LEU A 48 -1.30 -9.51 -1.57
CA LEU A 48 -2.56 -8.83 -1.32
C LEU A 48 -3.02 -9.03 0.15
N ASP A 49 -2.85 -10.23 0.71
CA ASP A 49 -3.10 -10.53 2.12
C ASP A 49 -2.16 -9.73 3.04
N ALA A 50 -0.91 -9.49 2.61
CA ALA A 50 0.04 -8.64 3.31
C ALA A 50 -0.15 -7.12 3.05
N SER A 51 -1.07 -6.72 2.17
CA SER A 51 -1.23 -5.32 1.81
C SER A 51 -1.92 -4.53 2.92
N PRO A 52 -1.36 -3.36 3.31
CA PRO A 52 -2.01 -2.46 4.27
C PRO A 52 -3.07 -1.56 3.61
N PHE A 53 -3.20 -1.61 2.29
CA PHE A 53 -4.02 -0.67 1.54
C PHE A 53 -5.46 -1.16 1.42
N VAL A 54 -6.35 -0.50 2.14
CA VAL A 54 -7.78 -0.83 2.21
C VAL A 54 -8.61 0.43 1.94
N SER A 55 -9.72 0.26 1.23
CA SER A 55 -10.63 1.34 0.82
C SER A 55 -12.04 0.97 1.22
N GLU A 56 -12.68 1.81 2.03
CA GLU A 56 -14.08 1.65 2.41
C GLU A 56 -14.99 2.26 1.33
N ILE A 57 -15.99 1.49 0.93
CA ILE A 57 -16.97 1.87 -0.07
C ILE A 57 -18.34 1.78 0.55
N PHE A 58 -19.09 2.88 0.47
CA PHE A 58 -20.48 2.95 0.92
C PHE A 58 -21.41 2.89 -0.29
N VAL A 59 -22.29 1.91 -0.28
CA VAL A 59 -23.27 1.68 -1.35
C VAL A 59 -24.68 1.72 -0.80
N LYS A 60 -25.64 2.03 -1.67
CA LYS A 60 -27.07 1.93 -1.39
C LYS A 60 -27.82 1.34 -2.58
N HIS A 61 -29.05 0.89 -2.33
CA HIS A 61 -29.92 0.34 -3.36
C HIS A 61 -30.34 1.40 -4.39
N PRO A 62 -30.41 1.08 -5.69
CA PRO A 62 -30.91 2.00 -6.72
C PRO A 62 -32.36 2.42 -6.53
N ASP A 63 -33.18 1.53 -5.98
CA ASP A 63 -34.63 1.69 -5.90
C ASP A 63 -35.12 2.05 -4.47
N GLU A 64 -34.22 2.16 -3.49
CA GLU A 64 -34.58 2.60 -2.13
C GLU A 64 -34.28 4.09 -1.95
N ASP A 65 -35.33 4.92 -2.03
CA ASP A 65 -35.35 6.28 -1.52
C ASP A 65 -35.40 6.27 0.03
N SER A 66 -34.34 5.77 0.66
CA SER A 66 -34.22 5.79 2.12
C SER A 66 -33.33 6.94 2.56
N ASP A 67 -33.94 7.93 3.22
CA ASP A 67 -33.21 8.97 3.96
C ASP A 67 -32.62 8.45 5.30
N LYS A 68 -32.74 7.14 5.60
CA LYS A 68 -32.57 6.58 6.96
C LYS A 68 -31.94 5.20 7.06
N GLY A 69 -31.37 4.65 5.99
CA GLY A 69 -30.59 3.42 6.07
C GLY A 69 -29.16 3.75 6.45
N ASP A 70 -28.58 3.08 7.45
CA ASP A 70 -27.14 3.19 7.70
C ASP A 70 -26.41 2.72 6.43
N PRO A 71 -25.43 3.48 5.91
CA PRO A 71 -24.66 3.06 4.76
C PRO A 71 -23.89 1.81 5.12
N LEU A 72 -24.26 0.70 4.50
CA LEU A 72 -23.65 -0.59 4.78
C LEU A 72 -22.44 -0.75 3.87
N GLY A 73 -21.30 -0.28 4.38
CA GLY A 73 -20.03 -0.27 3.66
C GLY A 73 -19.44 -1.66 3.45
N GLY A 74 -18.42 -1.72 2.60
CA GLY A 74 -17.49 -2.83 2.54
C GLY A 74 -16.13 -2.38 2.05
N PHE A 75 -15.12 -3.25 2.22
CA PHE A 75 -13.74 -2.86 2.01
C PHE A 75 -13.15 -3.51 0.78
N LEU A 76 -12.32 -2.76 0.06
CA LEU A 76 -11.45 -3.24 -1.01
C LEU A 76 -9.99 -3.18 -0.59
N CYS A 77 -9.35 -4.32 -0.63
CA CYS A 77 -7.93 -4.48 -0.39
C CYS A 77 -7.18 -4.45 -1.73
N THR A 78 -6.12 -3.65 -1.85
CA THR A 78 -5.36 -3.49 -3.12
C THR A 78 -3.98 -4.11 -3.04
N GLY A 79 -3.53 -4.81 -4.08
CA GLY A 79 -2.21 -5.45 -4.14
C GLY A 79 -1.61 -5.44 -5.55
N SER A 80 -0.28 -5.50 -5.62
CA SER A 80 0.45 -5.58 -6.89
C SER A 80 0.69 -7.03 -7.30
N ARG A 81 0.36 -7.34 -8.55
CA ARG A 81 0.59 -8.64 -9.19
C ARG A 81 2.04 -8.78 -9.66
N SER A 82 2.46 -10.00 -9.95
CA SER A 82 3.79 -10.31 -10.48
C SER A 82 4.08 -9.68 -11.85
N ASP A 83 3.04 -9.43 -12.65
CA ASP A 83 3.12 -8.77 -13.96
C ASP A 83 3.17 -7.22 -13.86
N GLY A 84 3.19 -6.67 -12.65
CA GLY A 84 3.24 -5.22 -12.38
C GLY A 84 1.86 -4.54 -12.40
N THR A 85 0.79 -5.27 -12.73
CA THR A 85 -0.58 -4.76 -12.70
C THR A 85 -1.17 -4.85 -11.29
N PHE A 86 -2.35 -4.28 -11.08
CA PHE A 86 -3.02 -4.25 -9.78
C PHE A 86 -4.21 -5.22 -9.70
N LEU A 87 -4.48 -5.64 -8.46
CA LEU A 87 -5.56 -6.52 -8.06
C LEU A 87 -6.29 -5.89 -6.87
N HIS A 88 -7.61 -5.95 -6.87
CA HIS A 88 -8.45 -5.47 -5.77
C HIS A 88 -9.42 -6.57 -5.34
N GLU A 89 -9.50 -6.81 -4.04
CA GLU A 89 -10.28 -7.89 -3.45
C GLU A 89 -11.17 -7.36 -2.33
N PHE A 90 -12.41 -7.82 -2.28
CA PHE A 90 -13.32 -7.50 -1.19
C PHE A 90 -12.90 -8.20 0.10
N CYS A 91 -12.79 -7.42 1.17
CA CYS A 91 -12.34 -7.86 2.49
C CYS A 91 -13.25 -7.28 3.58
N SER A 92 -13.33 -7.96 4.72
CA SER A 92 -14.05 -7.48 5.92
C SER A 92 -15.48 -7.00 5.64
N LEU A 93 -16.22 -7.75 4.82
CA LEU A 93 -17.59 -7.39 4.46
C LEU A 93 -18.53 -7.62 5.65
N GLN A 94 -19.33 -6.61 6.00
CA GLN A 94 -20.36 -6.78 7.02
C GLN A 94 -21.42 -7.79 6.52
N PRO A 95 -21.72 -8.88 7.25
CA PRO A 95 -22.64 -9.91 6.78
C PRO A 95 -24.08 -9.42 6.51
N ASP A 96 -24.50 -8.39 7.23
CA ASP A 96 -25.77 -7.71 7.07
C ASP A 96 -25.70 -6.54 6.07
N GLY A 97 -24.51 -6.25 5.55
CA GLY A 97 -24.28 -5.16 4.63
C GLY A 97 -24.77 -5.40 3.21
N ILE A 98 -25.13 -4.33 2.49
CA ILE A 98 -25.74 -4.42 1.14
C ILE A 98 -24.87 -5.24 0.18
N LEU A 99 -23.55 -5.01 0.18
CA LEU A 99 -22.62 -5.78 -0.65
C LEU A 99 -22.72 -7.29 -0.39
N ALA A 100 -22.72 -7.71 0.87
CA ALA A 100 -22.70 -9.13 1.23
C ALA A 100 -24.08 -9.79 1.17
N LYS A 101 -25.07 -9.16 1.78
CA LYS A 101 -26.41 -9.70 1.99
C LYS A 101 -27.25 -9.67 0.71
N ASP A 102 -27.28 -8.51 0.06
CA ASP A 102 -28.24 -8.25 -1.02
C ASP A 102 -27.59 -8.41 -2.40
N LEU A 103 -26.35 -7.94 -2.56
CA LEU A 103 -25.59 -8.05 -3.81
C LEU A 103 -24.75 -9.34 -3.89
N SER A 104 -24.76 -10.17 -2.85
CA SER A 104 -24.08 -11.47 -2.80
C SER A 104 -22.57 -11.42 -3.06
N VAL A 105 -21.92 -10.26 -2.86
CA VAL A 105 -20.48 -10.10 -2.91
C VAL A 105 -19.87 -10.82 -1.71
N ARG A 106 -18.84 -11.62 -1.94
CA ARG A 106 -18.20 -12.41 -0.89
C ARG A 106 -16.83 -11.86 -0.55
N GLU A 107 -16.38 -12.14 0.67
CA GLU A 107 -14.97 -11.98 0.97
C GLU A 107 -14.14 -12.79 -0.01
N LYS A 108 -13.04 -12.18 -0.46
CA LYS A 108 -12.16 -12.68 -1.49
C LYS A 108 -12.67 -12.60 -2.93
N ASP A 109 -13.82 -11.98 -3.17
CA ASP A 109 -14.22 -11.65 -4.53
C ASP A 109 -13.29 -10.58 -5.09
N ILE A 110 -12.91 -10.74 -6.35
CA ILE A 110 -12.02 -9.82 -7.05
C ILE A 110 -12.86 -8.79 -7.80
N LEU A 111 -12.56 -7.51 -7.65
CA LEU A 111 -13.13 -6.46 -8.49
C LEU A 111 -12.50 -6.51 -9.89
N VAL A 112 -13.28 -6.95 -10.87
CA VAL A 112 -12.83 -7.12 -12.27
C VAL A 112 -13.01 -5.83 -13.04
N ARG A 113 -14.19 -5.22 -12.89
CA ARG A 113 -14.61 -4.06 -13.67
C ARG A 113 -15.56 -3.21 -12.86
N LEU A 114 -15.45 -1.90 -13.04
CA LEU A 114 -16.36 -0.92 -12.46
C LEU A 114 -16.85 0.01 -13.57
N ASN A 115 -18.16 0.00 -13.78
CA ASN A 115 -18.87 0.47 -14.97
C ASN A 115 -18.30 -0.12 -16.26
N GLU A 116 -17.44 0.60 -16.96
CA GLU A 116 -16.76 0.18 -18.19
C GLU A 116 -15.24 0.12 -18.04
N LYS A 117 -14.73 0.44 -16.86
CA LYS A 117 -13.29 0.47 -16.59
C LYS A 117 -12.84 -0.85 -16.00
N ASN A 118 -11.90 -1.50 -16.69
CA ASN A 118 -11.27 -2.73 -16.22
C ASN A 118 -10.28 -2.41 -15.10
N THR A 119 -10.53 -2.92 -13.90
CA THR A 119 -9.68 -2.71 -12.72
C THR A 119 -8.68 -3.85 -12.58
N LEU A 120 -9.12 -5.08 -12.82
CA LEU A 120 -8.23 -6.25 -12.80
C LEU A 120 -7.23 -6.20 -13.96
N GLY A 121 -5.95 -6.32 -13.66
CA GLY A 121 -4.90 -6.32 -14.67
C GLY A 121 -4.59 -4.93 -15.23
N SER A 122 -5.07 -3.87 -14.58
CA SER A 122 -4.75 -2.50 -14.95
C SER A 122 -3.41 -2.07 -14.34
N LEU A 123 -2.67 -1.23 -15.08
CA LEU A 123 -1.51 -0.50 -14.57
C LEU A 123 -1.89 0.86 -13.95
N GLU A 124 -3.11 1.32 -14.19
CA GLU A 124 -3.59 2.65 -13.77
C GLU A 124 -4.19 2.62 -12.37
N TYR A 125 -4.94 1.56 -12.05
CA TYR A 125 -5.71 1.47 -10.82
C TYR A 125 -4.86 0.86 -9.70
N ASN A 126 -3.82 1.57 -9.27
CA ASN A 126 -3.19 1.30 -7.97
C ASN A 126 -4.15 1.70 -6.83
N HIS A 127 -3.70 1.71 -5.58
CA HIS A 127 -4.59 2.06 -4.46
C HIS A 127 -5.18 3.48 -4.57
N GLU A 128 -4.36 4.48 -4.89
CA GLU A 128 -4.84 5.85 -5.11
C GLU A 128 -5.76 5.93 -6.34
N GLY A 129 -5.40 5.23 -7.41
CA GLY A 129 -6.14 5.20 -8.67
C GLY A 129 -7.51 4.54 -8.54
N ILE A 130 -7.64 3.48 -7.75
CA ILE A 130 -8.95 2.86 -7.50
C ILE A 130 -9.82 3.74 -6.60
N LEU A 131 -9.24 4.39 -5.59
CA LEU A 131 -9.95 5.36 -4.76
C LEU A 131 -10.48 6.54 -5.59
N GLU A 132 -9.63 7.10 -6.45
CA GLU A 132 -10.01 8.18 -7.36
C GLU A 132 -11.07 7.71 -8.36
N LEU A 133 -10.96 6.46 -8.84
CA LEU A 133 -12.00 5.87 -9.67
C LEU A 133 -13.35 5.89 -8.97
N PHE A 134 -13.44 5.43 -7.72
CA PHE A 134 -14.70 5.47 -6.97
C PHE A 134 -15.16 6.91 -6.66
N ARG A 135 -14.26 7.82 -6.28
CA ARG A 135 -14.61 9.23 -5.98
C ARG A 135 -15.19 9.96 -7.19
N THR A 136 -14.79 9.57 -8.39
CA THR A 136 -15.29 10.15 -9.65
C THR A 136 -16.59 9.51 -10.15
N LEU A 137 -17.11 8.47 -9.49
CA LEU A 137 -18.36 7.86 -9.89
C LEU A 137 -19.57 8.75 -9.57
N PRO A 138 -20.60 8.75 -10.42
CA PRO A 138 -21.82 9.49 -10.17
C PRO A 138 -22.60 8.88 -8.99
N THR A 139 -22.87 9.67 -7.95
CA THR A 139 -23.64 9.22 -6.77
C THR A 139 -25.15 9.05 -7.02
N LEU A 140 -25.66 9.64 -8.11
CA LEU A 140 -27.08 9.63 -8.49
C LEU A 140 -27.37 8.75 -9.73
N LYS A 141 -26.42 7.94 -10.17
CA LYS A 141 -26.62 7.01 -11.29
C LYS A 141 -26.21 5.62 -10.89
N THR A 142 -26.95 4.63 -11.37
CA THR A 142 -26.63 3.22 -11.17
C THR A 142 -25.24 2.92 -11.69
N ILE A 143 -24.44 2.30 -10.83
CA ILE A 143 -23.08 1.83 -11.10
C ILE A 143 -23.18 0.32 -11.29
N SER A 144 -22.60 -0.16 -12.38
CA SER A 144 -22.42 -1.58 -12.66
C SER A 144 -21.05 -2.02 -12.17
N MET A 145 -20.96 -3.15 -11.49
CA MET A 145 -19.72 -3.71 -11.00
C MET A 145 -19.66 -5.19 -11.30
N GLU A 146 -18.54 -5.64 -11.86
CA GLU A 146 -18.27 -7.05 -12.13
C GLU A 146 -17.26 -7.57 -11.13
N THR A 147 -17.63 -8.65 -10.43
CA THR A 147 -16.77 -9.37 -9.49
C THR A 147 -16.47 -10.77 -10.00
N TYR A 148 -15.36 -11.35 -9.54
CA TYR A 148 -14.99 -12.73 -9.81
C TYR A 148 -14.68 -13.46 -8.52
N ASN A 149 -15.38 -14.59 -8.28
CA ASN A 149 -15.11 -15.45 -7.15
C ASN A 149 -14.14 -16.57 -7.56
N GLY A 150 -12.92 -16.57 -7.02
CA GLY A 150 -11.91 -17.57 -7.36
C GLY A 150 -12.20 -19.00 -6.87
N LYS A 151 -13.13 -19.19 -5.91
CA LYS A 151 -13.49 -20.53 -5.39
C LYS A 151 -14.57 -21.19 -6.24
N SER A 152 -15.59 -20.45 -6.65
CA SER A 152 -16.67 -20.95 -7.53
C SER A 152 -16.36 -20.75 -9.01
N GLU A 153 -15.32 -19.98 -9.34
CA GLU A 153 -14.94 -19.59 -10.69
C GLU A 153 -16.06 -18.85 -11.45
N THR A 154 -16.88 -18.09 -10.72
CA THR A 154 -18.04 -17.38 -11.28
C THR A 154 -17.82 -15.89 -11.36
N PHE A 155 -18.21 -15.30 -12.48
CA PHE A 155 -18.39 -13.85 -12.60
C PHE A 155 -19.78 -13.46 -12.12
N THR A 156 -19.88 -12.30 -11.48
CA THR A 156 -21.16 -11.74 -11.05
C THR A 156 -21.18 -10.26 -11.34
N THR A 157 -22.22 -9.82 -12.05
CA THR A 157 -22.47 -8.40 -12.28
C THR A 157 -23.54 -7.93 -11.31
N VAL A 158 -23.24 -6.88 -10.57
CA VAL A 158 -24.14 -6.26 -9.60
C VAL A 158 -24.31 -4.78 -9.93
N GLU A 159 -25.44 -4.22 -9.50
CA GLU A 159 -25.78 -2.82 -9.71
C GLU A 159 -26.10 -2.14 -8.37
N PHE A 160 -25.59 -0.93 -8.16
CA PHE A 160 -25.79 -0.17 -6.92
C PHE A 160 -25.67 1.34 -7.16
N LEU A 161 -26.03 2.15 -6.16
CA LEU A 161 -25.70 3.58 -6.12
C LEU A 161 -24.55 3.81 -5.14
N LEU A 162 -23.60 4.66 -5.52
CA LEU A 162 -22.51 5.05 -4.63
C LEU A 162 -22.99 6.16 -3.70
N GLU A 163 -22.86 5.93 -2.40
CA GLU A 163 -23.14 6.94 -1.39
C GLU A 163 -21.88 7.73 -1.04
N GLY A 164 -20.74 7.05 -0.98
CA GLY A 164 -19.45 7.68 -0.79
C GLY A 164 -18.32 6.66 -0.71
N THR A 165 -17.09 7.17 -0.67
CA THR A 165 -15.91 6.36 -0.37
C THR A 165 -15.02 7.06 0.63
N LYS A 166 -14.38 6.25 1.46
CA LYS A 166 -13.41 6.71 2.44
C LYS A 166 -12.18 5.82 2.34
N GLU A 167 -11.01 6.43 2.43
CA GLU A 167 -9.79 5.67 2.62
C GLU A 167 -9.71 5.26 4.09
N GLU A 168 -9.60 3.96 4.35
CA GLU A 168 -9.49 3.46 5.71
C GLU A 168 -8.44 2.36 5.76
N ILE A 169 -7.41 2.53 6.58
CA ILE A 169 -6.45 1.47 6.84
C ILE A 169 -7.07 0.50 7.84
N ILE A 170 -7.81 -0.47 7.32
CA ILE A 170 -8.21 -1.63 8.11
C ILE A 170 -7.06 -2.61 8.16
N VAL A 171 -6.55 -2.78 9.37
CA VAL A 171 -5.71 -3.92 9.73
C VAL A 171 -6.60 -5.17 9.66
N LYS A 172 -6.64 -5.83 8.48
CA LYS A 172 -7.44 -7.05 8.20
C LYS A 172 -7.50 -7.94 9.44
N GLU A 173 -8.64 -8.49 9.83
CA GLU A 173 -8.84 -9.07 11.17
C GLU A 173 -7.97 -10.30 11.53
N ASN A 174 -7.11 -10.80 10.63
CA ASN A 174 -6.01 -11.75 10.96
C ASN A 174 -4.64 -11.08 11.17
N SER A 175 -4.59 -9.76 11.04
CA SER A 175 -3.48 -8.86 11.30
C SER A 175 -3.63 -8.19 12.67
N VAL A 176 -4.55 -8.68 13.53
CA VAL A 176 -4.67 -8.27 14.95
C VAL A 176 -3.55 -8.89 15.77
N MET A 177 -2.34 -8.53 15.42
CA MET A 177 -1.39 -8.02 16.39
C MET A 177 -0.76 -6.79 15.73
N LEU A 178 -0.32 -5.83 16.53
CA LEU A 178 0.57 -4.72 16.15
C LEU A 178 -0.11 -3.36 15.88
N THR A 179 -0.84 -2.83 16.88
CA THR A 179 -0.89 -1.35 17.09
C THR A 179 0.50 -0.76 17.43
N ALA A 180 1.47 -1.62 17.74
CA ALA A 180 2.90 -1.34 17.66
C ALA A 180 3.62 -2.65 17.33
N GLN A 181 4.45 -2.68 16.29
CA GLN A 181 5.42 -3.79 16.17
C GLN A 181 6.30 -3.81 17.42
N PRO A 182 6.61 -4.99 18.00
CA PRO A 182 7.63 -5.08 19.03
C PRO A 182 8.84 -4.29 18.56
N PRO A 183 9.41 -3.44 19.42
CA PRO A 183 10.59 -2.69 19.02
C PRO A 183 11.66 -3.66 18.50
N SER A 184 12.23 -3.34 17.34
CA SER A 184 13.42 -4.01 16.85
C SER A 184 14.64 -3.22 17.32
N VAL A 185 15.79 -3.88 17.41
CA VAL A 185 17.07 -3.20 17.58
C VAL A 185 17.80 -3.19 16.25
N GLU A 186 18.09 -2.01 15.73
CA GLU A 186 18.61 -1.83 14.38
C GLU A 186 19.91 -1.04 14.37
N ALA A 187 20.82 -1.44 13.48
CA ALA A 187 22.03 -0.72 13.14
C ALA A 187 21.78 0.14 11.90
N LEU A 188 22.14 1.42 11.98
CA LEU A 188 22.07 2.36 10.86
C LEU A 188 23.46 2.49 10.24
N LEU A 189 23.60 2.18 8.95
CA LEU A 189 24.89 2.11 8.26
C LEU A 189 24.98 3.08 7.09
N TYR A 190 26.21 3.51 6.82
CA TYR A 190 26.54 4.23 5.60
C TYR A 190 26.85 3.25 4.46
N GLN A 191 26.17 3.39 3.32
CA GLN A 191 26.19 2.43 2.21
C GLN A 191 27.58 2.14 1.62
N ARG A 192 28.49 3.12 1.60
CA ARG A 192 29.81 3.00 0.93
C ARG A 192 30.98 2.73 1.88
N GLY A 193 30.73 2.22 3.08
CA GLY A 193 31.80 1.83 4.01
C GLY A 193 31.32 0.97 5.18
N ASN A 194 32.27 0.38 5.90
CA ASN A 194 32.00 -0.39 7.11
C ASN A 194 31.86 0.55 8.33
N THR A 195 30.97 1.54 8.22
CA THR A 195 30.75 2.55 9.26
C THR A 195 29.28 2.62 9.63
N SER A 196 28.99 2.54 10.92
CA SER A 196 27.65 2.71 11.48
C SER A 196 27.48 4.11 12.08
N LEU A 197 26.26 4.63 12.05
CA LEU A 197 25.89 5.73 12.92
C LEU A 197 25.83 5.21 14.35
N ALA A 198 26.41 5.96 15.26
CA ALA A 198 26.49 5.62 16.66
C ALA A 198 26.25 6.84 17.54
N TYR A 199 25.71 6.59 18.73
CA TYR A 199 25.71 7.55 19.82
C TYR A 199 27.03 7.48 20.58
N GLN A 200 27.79 8.57 20.59
CA GLN A 200 29.03 8.69 21.35
C GLN A 200 29.10 10.04 22.07
N ASN A 201 29.34 10.01 23.38
CA ASN A 201 29.54 11.21 24.21
C ASN A 201 28.47 12.31 24.01
N GLY A 202 27.20 11.92 23.86
CA GLY A 202 26.11 12.88 23.65
C GLY A 202 25.82 13.24 22.19
N GLN A 203 26.61 12.76 21.23
CA GLN A 203 26.53 13.17 19.83
C GLN A 203 26.35 11.99 18.87
N LEU A 204 25.84 12.29 17.67
CA LEU A 204 25.80 11.36 16.55
C LEU A 204 27.15 11.36 15.84
N ALA A 205 27.76 10.18 15.69
CA ALA A 205 29.04 10.03 15.01
C ALA A 205 29.01 8.83 14.04
N LEU A 206 29.86 8.87 13.01
CA LEU A 206 30.13 7.72 12.17
C LEU A 206 31.32 6.94 12.73
N CYS A 207 31.10 5.69 13.11
CA CYS A 207 32.10 4.86 13.75
C CYS A 207 32.46 3.66 12.90
N LYS A 208 33.76 3.42 12.72
CA LYS A 208 34.28 2.16 12.18
C LYS A 208 34.32 1.15 13.32
N SER A 209 33.47 0.13 13.27
CA SER A 209 33.52 -0.98 14.22
C SER A 209 33.84 -2.28 13.48
N ALA A 210 34.65 -3.14 14.10
CA ALA A 210 34.98 -4.46 13.56
C ALA A 210 33.76 -5.39 13.53
N ASN A 211 32.76 -5.17 14.42
CA ASN A 211 31.54 -5.97 14.53
C ASN A 211 30.33 -5.11 14.94
N PHE A 212 29.97 -4.11 14.12
CA PHE A 212 28.82 -3.24 14.37
C PHE A 212 27.48 -3.99 14.44
N LEU A 213 27.39 -5.26 14.03
CA LEU A 213 26.16 -6.06 14.12
C LEU A 213 25.91 -6.65 15.52
N THR A 214 26.97 -6.85 16.31
CA THR A 214 26.87 -7.49 17.64
C THR A 214 27.09 -6.50 18.78
N ASP A 215 27.63 -5.32 18.48
CA ASP A 215 27.87 -4.28 19.47
C ASP A 215 26.63 -3.40 19.67
N CYS A 216 25.79 -3.80 20.62
CA CYS A 216 24.56 -3.08 21.00
C CYS A 216 24.82 -1.68 21.57
N THR A 217 26.08 -1.23 21.74
CA THR A 217 26.39 0.15 22.16
C THR A 217 26.05 1.20 21.09
N HIS A 218 25.89 0.78 19.83
CA HIS A 218 25.74 1.66 18.68
C HIS A 218 24.38 1.55 17.98
N HIS A 219 23.43 0.80 18.55
CA HIS A 219 22.14 0.54 17.92
C HIS A 219 21.03 1.43 18.42
N PHE A 220 19.96 1.45 17.64
CA PHE A 220 18.74 2.16 17.94
C PHE A 220 17.62 1.16 18.18
N VAL A 221 16.86 1.38 19.24
CA VAL A 221 15.57 0.74 19.43
C VAL A 221 14.60 1.43 18.49
N VAL A 222 14.17 0.72 17.46
CA VAL A 222 13.28 1.22 16.42
C VAL A 222 11.86 0.80 16.75
N LYS A 223 11.01 1.80 16.96
CA LYS A 223 9.57 1.58 17.12
C LYS A 223 8.89 2.01 15.84
N LYS A 224 8.14 1.08 15.27
CA LYS A 224 7.24 1.33 14.15
C LYS A 224 5.82 1.49 14.69
N THR A 225 5.27 2.67 14.50
CA THR A 225 3.91 3.05 14.88
C THR A 225 3.14 3.50 13.65
N LEU A 226 1.82 3.45 13.74
CA LEU A 226 0.94 4.07 12.77
C LEU A 226 0.70 5.52 13.21
N ASP A 227 1.00 6.49 12.35
CA ASP A 227 0.73 7.91 12.60
C ASP A 227 -0.51 8.33 11.81
N GLU A 228 -1.42 9.01 12.52
CA GLU A 228 -2.76 9.42 12.08
C GLU A 228 -3.63 8.32 11.46
N GLY A 229 -3.22 7.05 11.52
CA GLY A 229 -3.95 5.96 10.86
C GLY A 229 -3.53 5.68 9.43
N PHE A 230 -2.58 6.45 8.86
CA PHE A 230 -2.28 6.44 7.43
C PHE A 230 -0.84 6.04 7.09
N TYR A 231 0.13 6.37 7.94
CA TYR A 231 1.55 6.21 7.60
C TYR A 231 2.31 5.41 8.65
N ASN A 232 3.20 4.53 8.18
CA ASN A 232 4.19 3.90 9.05
C ASN A 232 5.24 4.94 9.44
N VAL A 233 5.30 5.22 10.72
CA VAL A 233 6.23 6.16 11.33
C VAL A 233 7.16 5.43 12.27
N TYR A 234 8.43 5.82 12.19
CA TYR A 234 9.55 5.18 12.85
C TYR A 234 10.19 6.17 13.80
N THR A 235 10.38 5.75 15.05
CA THR A 235 11.23 6.47 16.01
C THR A 235 12.47 5.65 16.29
N PHE A 236 13.61 6.31 16.39
CA PHE A 236 14.91 5.69 16.63
C PHE A 236 15.42 6.14 17.99
N GLN A 237 15.17 5.35 19.02
CA GLN A 237 15.62 5.62 20.39
C GLN A 237 17.02 5.05 20.60
N VAL A 238 17.89 5.77 21.29
CA VAL A 238 19.22 5.25 21.64
C VAL A 238 19.04 4.08 22.61
N GLN A 239 19.54 2.88 22.26
CA GLN A 239 19.29 1.67 23.04
C GLN A 239 19.76 1.78 24.49
N LYS A 240 20.95 2.34 24.72
CA LYS A 240 21.52 2.52 26.06
C LYS A 240 21.00 3.75 26.81
N ASN A 241 20.26 4.64 26.15
CA ASN A 241 19.74 5.85 26.77
C ASN A 241 18.33 6.17 26.27
N LYS A 242 17.34 5.75 27.04
CA LYS A 242 15.92 5.89 26.70
C LYS A 242 15.43 7.35 26.64
N SER A 243 16.18 8.32 27.18
CA SER A 243 15.82 9.74 27.06
C SER A 243 16.31 10.37 25.75
N LYS A 244 17.09 9.66 24.93
CA LYS A 244 17.73 10.18 23.73
C LYS A 244 17.19 9.51 22.46
N PHE A 245 16.96 10.33 21.44
CA PHE A 245 16.38 9.91 20.17
C PHE A 245 17.17 10.50 19.02
N LEU A 246 17.11 9.84 17.86
CA LEU A 246 17.48 10.46 16.60
C LEU A 246 16.43 11.52 16.24
N GLY A 247 16.88 12.67 15.74
CA GLY A 247 15.97 13.67 15.19
C GLY A 247 16.66 14.79 14.45
N LEU A 248 15.89 15.80 14.05
CA LEU A 248 16.40 16.95 13.33
C LEU A 248 16.49 18.20 14.21
N ASN A 249 17.68 18.79 14.25
CA ASN A 249 17.92 20.14 14.74
C ASN A 249 18.16 21.08 13.54
N GLY A 250 17.14 21.86 13.18
CA GLY A 250 17.11 22.57 11.90
C GLY A 250 17.10 21.57 10.73
N ARG A 251 18.20 21.52 9.96
CA ARG A 251 18.38 20.53 8.89
C ARG A 251 19.29 19.38 9.27
N LYS A 252 20.03 19.43 10.37
CA LYS A 252 21.03 18.42 10.70
C LYS A 252 20.39 17.26 11.47
N LEU A 253 20.76 16.03 11.11
CA LEU A 253 20.41 14.84 11.87
C LEU A 253 21.32 14.73 13.10
N GLU A 254 20.71 14.72 14.29
CA GLU A 254 21.41 14.76 15.58
C GLU A 254 20.72 13.86 16.62
N ILE A 255 21.31 13.81 17.82
CA ILE A 255 20.72 13.16 18.98
C ILE A 255 20.07 14.23 19.84
N ILE A 256 18.79 14.04 20.14
CA ILE A 256 17.93 15.01 20.82
C ILE A 256 17.25 14.39 22.04
N ASP A 257 16.81 15.25 22.95
CA ASP A 257 16.07 14.84 24.15
C ASP A 257 14.63 14.50 23.84
N GLY A 258 14.14 13.38 24.37
CA GLY A 258 12.78 12.88 24.17
C GLY A 258 11.68 13.83 24.61
N THR A 259 11.98 14.76 25.52
CA THR A 259 11.04 15.76 26.05
C THR A 259 10.95 17.05 25.22
N ASP A 260 11.85 17.26 24.25
CA ASP A 260 11.88 18.50 23.46
C ASP A 260 11.02 18.40 22.19
N GLU A 261 9.86 19.04 22.17
CA GLU A 261 8.93 19.02 21.04
C GLU A 261 9.39 19.86 19.85
N ALA A 262 10.43 20.71 20.00
CA ALA A 262 10.91 21.57 18.92
C ALA A 262 11.59 20.81 17.76
N TYR A 263 11.84 19.52 17.93
CA TYR A 263 12.61 18.69 17.01
C TYR A 263 11.82 17.51 16.46
N ILE A 264 12.03 17.20 15.18
CA ILE A 264 11.37 16.08 14.51
C ILE A 264 12.08 14.78 14.90
N LYS A 265 11.38 13.89 15.63
CA LYS A 265 11.87 12.59 16.16
C LYS A 265 11.36 11.38 15.40
N SER A 266 10.35 11.61 14.57
CA SER A 266 9.60 10.61 13.84
C SER A 266 9.89 10.75 12.35
N PHE A 267 10.05 9.61 11.71
CA PHE A 267 10.38 9.54 10.29
C PHE A 267 9.50 8.52 9.59
N GLN A 268 9.09 8.80 8.36
CA GLN A 268 8.70 7.76 7.42
C GLN A 268 9.96 7.21 6.74
N ILE A 269 9.92 5.95 6.30
CA ILE A 269 11.03 5.33 5.58
C ILE A 269 10.60 5.08 4.14
N GLU A 270 11.31 5.71 3.19
CA GLU A 270 11.16 5.43 1.77
C GLU A 270 12.38 4.64 1.27
N LYS A 271 12.14 3.48 0.65
CA LYS A 271 13.21 2.67 0.05
C LYS A 271 13.36 3.04 -1.41
N ILE A 272 14.55 3.52 -1.79
CA ILE A 272 14.89 3.88 -3.17
C ILE A 272 16.16 3.10 -3.54
N LYS A 273 16.05 2.23 -4.54
CA LYS A 273 17.10 1.26 -4.92
C LYS A 273 17.52 0.41 -3.71
N ARG A 274 18.76 0.56 -3.22
CA ARG A 274 19.31 -0.19 -2.08
C ARG A 274 19.33 0.62 -0.79
N ASP A 275 18.92 1.89 -0.83
CA ASP A 275 18.99 2.81 0.29
C ASP A 275 17.62 3.05 0.90
N SER A 276 17.61 3.26 2.22
CA SER A 276 16.48 3.76 2.96
C SER A 276 16.71 5.25 3.23
N PHE A 277 15.74 6.09 2.85
CA PHE A 277 15.75 7.50 3.16
C PHE A 277 14.75 7.78 4.27
N LEU A 278 15.20 8.46 5.32
CA LEU A 278 14.32 8.93 6.37
C LEU A 278 13.66 10.23 5.92
N LYS A 279 12.34 10.26 5.89
CA LYS A 279 11.52 11.44 5.63
C LYS A 279 11.01 11.97 6.96
N PRO A 280 11.41 13.16 7.42
CA PRO A 280 10.95 13.71 8.69
C PRO A 280 9.44 13.96 8.64
N CYS A 281 8.70 13.45 9.64
CA CYS A 281 7.26 13.73 9.73
C CYS A 281 7.00 15.24 9.88
N GLY A 282 5.98 15.76 9.19
CA GLY A 282 5.68 17.20 9.13
C GLY A 282 6.55 18.00 8.14
N LYS A 283 7.30 17.34 7.25
CA LYS A 283 8.13 17.95 6.20
C LYS A 283 8.04 17.15 4.88
N ASP A 284 7.00 17.42 4.09
CA ASP A 284 6.56 16.54 2.98
C ASP A 284 7.53 16.36 1.79
N ASP A 285 8.58 17.18 1.67
CA ASP A 285 9.60 17.08 0.61
C ASP A 285 11.04 16.95 1.14
N MET A 286 11.22 16.62 2.41
CA MET A 286 12.55 16.53 3.02
C MET A 286 13.02 15.10 3.21
N TYR A 287 14.28 14.84 2.87
CA TYR A 287 14.92 13.54 2.93
C TYR A 287 16.26 13.67 3.64
N VAL A 288 16.49 12.82 4.63
CA VAL A 288 17.77 12.70 5.31
C VAL A 288 18.74 11.97 4.39
N TYR A 289 19.83 12.64 4.03
CA TYR A 289 20.89 12.10 3.21
C TYR A 289 22.25 12.41 3.83
N TYR A 290 23.25 11.62 3.46
CA TYR A 290 24.63 11.85 3.87
C TYR A 290 25.31 12.86 2.95
N ASN A 291 25.62 14.05 3.48
CA ASN A 291 26.47 15.02 2.80
C ASN A 291 27.94 14.63 3.00
N LYS A 292 28.55 14.05 1.97
CA LYS A 292 29.95 13.60 1.99
C LYS A 292 30.95 14.74 2.20
N PHE A 293 30.68 15.94 1.69
CA PHE A 293 31.57 17.09 1.83
C PHE A 293 31.62 17.60 3.27
N LYS A 294 30.47 17.62 3.95
CA LYS A 294 30.35 18.05 5.34
C LYS A 294 30.59 16.92 6.35
N GLY A 295 30.51 15.66 5.92
CA GLY A 295 30.64 14.49 6.78
C GLY A 295 29.49 14.32 7.76
N ILE A 296 28.28 14.79 7.41
CA ILE A 296 27.09 14.77 8.29
C ILE A 296 25.88 14.25 7.53
N TYR A 297 24.90 13.75 8.27
CA TYR A 297 23.55 13.56 7.76
C TYR A 297 22.76 14.87 7.92
N GLU A 298 22.15 15.33 6.83
CA GLU A 298 21.27 16.49 6.84
C GLU A 298 20.01 16.22 6.00
N ALA A 299 18.94 16.95 6.29
CA ALA A 299 17.69 16.91 5.56
C ALA A 299 17.75 17.94 4.41
N VAL A 300 17.48 17.48 3.20
CA VAL A 300 17.41 18.30 1.98
C VAL A 300 16.19 17.93 1.15
N SER A 301 15.93 18.69 0.08
CA SER A 301 14.85 18.39 -0.86
C SER A 301 15.01 16.99 -1.48
N ARG A 302 13.92 16.38 -1.96
CA ARG A 302 13.99 15.11 -2.70
C ARG A 302 14.98 15.20 -3.87
N ALA A 303 14.94 16.30 -4.61
CA ALA A 303 15.81 16.50 -5.77
C ALA A 303 17.30 16.49 -5.39
N ASP A 304 17.66 17.08 -4.24
CA ASP A 304 19.05 17.10 -3.78
C ASP A 304 19.49 15.78 -3.16
N ALA A 305 18.61 15.10 -2.42
CA ALA A 305 18.90 13.80 -1.81
C ALA A 305 19.14 12.70 -2.85
N LEU A 306 18.49 12.81 -4.03
CA LEU A 306 18.56 11.84 -5.12
C LEU A 306 19.58 12.18 -6.21
N LYS A 307 20.36 13.25 -6.06
CA LYS A 307 21.53 13.51 -6.93
C LYS A 307 22.59 12.43 -6.74
N ASP A 308 23.40 12.19 -7.76
CA ASP A 308 24.37 11.07 -7.84
C ASP A 308 25.45 11.04 -6.72
N GLU A 309 25.53 12.08 -5.88
CA GLU A 309 26.48 12.20 -4.77
C GLU A 309 25.85 12.00 -3.38
N GLY A 310 24.53 11.97 -3.29
CA GLY A 310 23.79 11.78 -2.04
C GLY A 310 23.47 10.31 -1.76
N PHE A 311 23.61 9.90 -0.50
CA PHE A 311 23.30 8.53 -0.07
C PHE A 311 22.33 8.55 1.09
N GLY A 312 21.34 7.65 1.07
CA GLY A 312 20.51 7.37 2.23
C GLY A 312 21.29 6.58 3.30
N MET A 313 20.59 5.71 4.02
CA MET A 313 21.19 4.79 4.99
C MET A 313 20.73 3.36 4.72
N ILE A 314 21.56 2.40 5.14
CA ILE A 314 21.15 1.00 5.22
C ILE A 314 20.71 0.74 6.66
N ILE A 315 19.53 0.18 6.82
CA ILE A 315 18.95 -0.15 8.12
C ILE A 315 18.98 -1.67 8.25
N ILE A 316 19.71 -2.19 9.24
CA ILE A 316 19.92 -3.63 9.42
C ILE A 316 19.40 -4.07 10.80
N PRO A 317 18.47 -5.06 10.84
CA PRO A 317 18.07 -5.70 12.09
C PRO A 317 19.25 -6.40 12.77
N THR A 318 19.32 -6.31 14.09
CA THR A 318 20.40 -6.89 14.90
C THR A 318 19.83 -7.94 15.85
N PRO A 319 20.64 -8.89 16.36
CA PRO A 319 20.21 -9.86 17.37
C PRO A 319 20.08 -9.25 18.78
N CYS A 320 20.38 -7.96 18.95
CA CYS A 320 20.29 -7.28 20.24
C CYS A 320 18.83 -7.18 20.72
N GLN A 321 18.63 -7.22 22.04
CA GLN A 321 17.30 -7.09 22.65
C GLN A 321 16.98 -5.62 22.98
N PRO A 322 15.72 -5.16 22.80
CA PRO A 322 15.31 -3.76 23.00
C PRO A 322 15.53 -3.16 24.38
#